data_AF-A0A550H980-F1
#
_entry.id   AF-A0A550H980-F1
#
_cell.length_a   1.000
_cell.length_b   1.000
_cell.length_c   1.000
_cell.angle_alpha   90.00
_cell.angle_beta   90.00
_cell.angle_gamma   90.00
#
_symmetry.space_group_name_H-M   'P 1'
#
loop_
_entity.id
_entity.type
_entity.pdbx_description
1 polymer ?
#
loop_
_entity_poly.entity_id
_entity_poly.type
_entity_poly.pdbx_seq_one_letter_code
_entity_poly.pdbx_strand_id
1 'polypeptide(L)'
;LRHYSEGGIDASNLPYSYVSLPLKDAEKIASSTRETILKETGASVTVMIVDGDTTYSKRNLHLAPRKTETPGLIHFGGFMTFIIGRSLGFKARQTPIAISGEEINPDKALWYARLFHKQCGGGAGRTAWSMSLKMDTTLTGVTWEMLDSVDHYPLTIIRVLD
;
A
#
# COMPACT_ATOMS: atom_id res chain seq x y z
N LEU A 1 6.14 10.65 -12.95
CA LEU A 1 5.41 11.37 -11.87
C LEU A 1 4.12 10.60 -11.60
N ARG A 2 3.78 10.26 -10.35
CA ARG A 2 2.46 9.69 -10.02
C ARG A 2 1.54 10.89 -9.77
N HIS A 3 0.65 11.17 -10.71
CA HIS A 3 0.00 12.48 -10.82
C HIS A 3 -1.18 12.69 -9.86
N TYR A 4 -1.74 11.62 -9.31
CA TYR A 4 -2.83 11.65 -8.34
C TYR A 4 -3.00 10.25 -7.75
N SER A 5 -3.73 10.10 -6.63
CA SER A 5 -4.22 8.77 -6.21
C SER A 5 -5.32 8.37 -7.18
N GLU A 6 -5.20 7.20 -7.81
CA GLU A 6 -6.21 6.66 -8.74
C GLU A 6 -7.41 6.05 -7.97
N GLY A 7 -7.69 6.56 -6.76
CA GLY A 7 -8.74 6.05 -5.88
C GLY A 7 -8.46 4.64 -5.35
N GLY A 8 -7.20 4.21 -5.35
CA GLY A 8 -6.78 2.84 -5.01
C GLY A 8 -6.88 1.85 -6.17
N ILE A 9 -7.15 2.31 -7.40
CA ILE A 9 -6.95 1.50 -8.61
C ILE A 9 -5.45 1.43 -8.89
N ASP A 10 -4.94 0.26 -9.27
CA ASP A 10 -3.54 0.09 -9.67
C ASP A 10 -3.46 -0.59 -11.04
N ALA A 11 -2.72 0.01 -11.95
CA ALA A 11 -2.41 -0.55 -13.27
C ALA A 11 -0.97 -1.07 -13.36
N SER A 12 -0.17 -0.87 -12.31
CA SER A 12 1.19 -1.41 -12.23
C SER A 12 1.20 -2.83 -11.67
N ASN A 13 2.23 -3.60 -12.01
CA ASN A 13 2.37 -5.01 -11.63
C ASN A 13 1.20 -5.91 -12.10
N LEU A 14 0.55 -5.52 -13.20
CA LEU A 14 -0.50 -6.27 -13.88
C LEU A 14 -0.23 -6.27 -15.38
N PRO A 15 -0.63 -7.34 -16.11
CA PRO A 15 -0.37 -7.45 -17.53
C PRO A 15 -1.48 -6.85 -18.37
N TYR A 16 -1.14 -6.58 -19.63
CA TYR A 16 -2.04 -6.09 -20.66
C TYR A 16 -2.71 -4.77 -20.24
N SER A 17 -4.05 -4.73 -20.29
CA SER A 17 -4.87 -3.59 -19.89
C SER A 17 -5.62 -3.87 -18.59
N TYR A 18 -5.16 -4.82 -17.77
CA TYR A 18 -5.79 -5.12 -16.49
C TYR A 18 -5.45 -4.07 -15.43
N VAL A 19 -6.39 -3.92 -14.48
CA VAL A 19 -6.24 -3.06 -13.31
C VAL A 19 -6.74 -3.79 -12.07
N SER A 20 -6.07 -3.54 -10.95
CA SER A 20 -6.51 -3.95 -9.63
C SER A 20 -7.51 -2.92 -9.13
N LEU A 21 -8.66 -3.39 -8.68
CA LEU A 21 -9.65 -2.53 -8.05
C LEU A 21 -9.35 -2.41 -6.55
N PRO A 22 -9.75 -1.28 -5.92
CA PRO A 22 -9.61 -1.11 -4.48
C PRO A 22 -10.20 -2.29 -3.72
N LEU A 23 -9.45 -2.79 -2.75
CA LEU A 23 -9.89 -3.88 -1.89
C LEU A 23 -11.18 -3.51 -1.15
N LYS A 24 -12.22 -4.33 -1.33
CA LYS A 24 -13.48 -4.21 -0.58
C LYS A 24 -13.33 -4.87 0.79
N ASP A 25 -13.90 -4.24 1.82
CA ASP A 25 -13.90 -4.75 3.20
C ASP A 25 -12.51 -5.20 3.69
N ALA A 26 -11.51 -4.33 3.52
CA ALA A 26 -10.12 -4.62 3.87
C ALA A 26 -9.95 -5.09 5.33
N GLU A 27 -10.77 -4.58 6.25
CA GLU A 27 -10.80 -5.02 7.65
C GLU A 27 -11.20 -6.49 7.79
N LYS A 28 -12.25 -6.92 7.10
CA LYS A 28 -12.70 -8.33 7.10
C LYS A 28 -11.60 -9.24 6.56
N ILE A 29 -10.90 -8.82 5.51
CA ILE A 29 -9.81 -9.59 4.91
C ILE A 29 -8.62 -9.68 5.87
N ALA A 30 -8.25 -8.58 6.53
CA ALA A 30 -7.19 -8.58 7.54
C ALA A 30 -7.52 -9.53 8.70
N SER A 31 -8.77 -9.48 9.20
CA SER A 31 -9.25 -10.36 10.27
C SER A 31 -9.28 -11.82 9.87
N SER A 32 -9.83 -12.15 8.70
CA SER A 32 -9.86 -13.54 8.20
C SER A 32 -8.45 -14.10 7.97
N THR A 33 -7.52 -13.26 7.48
CA THR A 33 -6.11 -13.64 7.32
C THR A 33 -5.47 -13.94 8.68
N ARG A 34 -5.70 -13.08 9.68
CA ARG A 34 -5.20 -13.28 11.04
C ARG A 34 -5.75 -14.56 11.68
N GLU A 35 -7.06 -14.79 11.57
CA GLU A 35 -7.73 -16.00 12.07
C GLU A 35 -7.16 -17.27 11.42
N THR A 36 -6.92 -17.23 10.10
CA THR A 36 -6.31 -18.33 9.36
C THR A 36 -4.89 -18.60 9.85
N ILE A 37 -4.06 -17.56 10.02
CA ILE A 37 -2.70 -17.72 10.55
C ILE A 37 -2.73 -18.35 11.95
N LEU A 38 -3.61 -17.88 12.84
CA LEU A 38 -3.75 -18.44 14.18
C LEU A 38 -4.16 -19.92 14.13
N LYS A 39 -5.13 -20.26 13.28
CA LYS A 39 -5.62 -21.63 13.12
C LYS A 39 -4.54 -22.59 12.59
N GLU A 40 -3.81 -22.16 11.55
CA GLU A 40 -2.84 -23.03 10.85
C GLU A 40 -1.49 -23.11 11.58
N THR A 41 -1.10 -22.08 12.34
CA THR A 41 0.25 -21.99 12.93
C THR A 41 0.25 -21.90 14.45
N GLY A 42 -0.90 -21.62 15.09
CA GLY A 42 -0.98 -21.31 16.51
C GLY A 42 -0.42 -19.93 16.90
N ALA A 43 0.15 -19.18 15.96
CA ALA A 43 0.75 -17.88 16.23
C ALA A 43 -0.33 -16.78 16.30
N SER A 44 -0.38 -16.07 17.43
CA SER A 44 -1.13 -14.82 17.53
C SER A 44 -0.33 -13.69 16.90
N VAL A 45 -0.87 -13.07 15.86
CA VAL A 45 -0.22 -12.00 15.10
C VAL A 45 -1.16 -10.82 14.89
N THR A 46 -0.57 -9.67 14.54
CA THR A 46 -1.29 -8.52 13.99
C THR A 46 -1.08 -8.47 12.48
N VAL A 47 -2.16 -8.35 11.72
CA VAL A 47 -2.15 -8.27 10.26
C VAL A 47 -2.47 -6.83 9.85
N MET A 48 -1.62 -6.25 8.99
CA MET A 48 -1.84 -4.93 8.41
C MET A 48 -1.79 -5.02 6.89
N ILE A 49 -2.81 -4.49 6.23
CA ILE A 49 -2.87 -4.37 4.78
C ILE A 49 -2.44 -2.96 4.40
N VAL A 50 -1.51 -2.86 3.46
CA VAL A 50 -0.91 -1.60 3.01
C VAL A 50 -1.20 -1.39 1.54
N ASP A 51 -1.62 -0.18 1.19
CA ASP A 51 -1.78 0.30 -0.17
C ASP A 51 -0.60 1.21 -0.56
N GLY A 52 -0.18 1.13 -1.83
CA GLY A 52 0.90 1.95 -2.38
C GLY A 52 0.54 3.43 -2.49
N ASP A 53 -0.73 3.77 -2.34
CA ASP A 53 -1.20 5.15 -2.24
C ASP A 53 -0.57 5.92 -1.05
N THR A 54 -0.36 7.22 -1.23
CA THR A 54 0.43 8.04 -0.30
C THR A 54 -0.42 8.78 0.71
N THR A 55 -0.15 8.52 1.99
CA THR A 55 -0.58 9.32 3.13
C THR A 55 0.47 10.39 3.46
N TYR A 56 0.01 11.63 3.66
CA TYR A 56 0.86 12.76 4.01
C TYR A 56 0.74 13.09 5.50
N SER A 57 1.86 13.12 6.22
CA SER A 57 1.87 13.34 7.67
C SER A 57 2.64 14.59 8.10
N LYS A 58 2.10 15.34 9.06
CA LYS A 58 2.80 16.39 9.80
C LYS A 58 2.37 16.35 11.27
N ARG A 59 3.33 16.07 12.16
CA ARG A 59 3.04 15.81 13.59
C ARG A 59 1.96 14.72 13.71
N ASN A 60 0.90 14.96 14.48
CA ASN A 60 -0.24 14.07 14.69
C ASN A 60 -1.32 14.15 13.59
N LEU A 61 -1.12 14.94 12.54
CA LEU A 61 -2.04 15.03 11.41
C LEU A 61 -1.60 14.07 10.31
N HIS A 62 -2.45 13.09 9.98
CA HIS A 62 -2.23 12.11 8.93
C HIS A 62 -3.34 12.21 7.88
N LEU A 63 -2.99 12.69 6.69
CA LEU A 63 -3.92 12.94 5.59
C LEU A 63 -3.85 11.80 4.58
N ALA A 64 -4.89 10.97 4.57
CA ALA A 64 -5.00 9.81 3.70
C ALA A 64 -5.64 10.18 2.34
N PRO A 65 -5.18 9.54 1.24
CA PRO A 65 -5.64 9.86 -0.10
C PRO A 65 -7.08 9.40 -0.37
N ARG A 66 -7.56 8.42 0.40
CA ARG A 66 -8.93 7.89 0.40
C ARG A 66 -9.39 7.60 1.83
N LYS A 67 -10.70 7.38 2.01
CA LYS A 67 -11.23 6.89 3.29
C LYS A 67 -10.69 5.49 3.55
N THR A 68 -10.19 5.26 4.76
CA THR A 68 -9.64 3.99 5.22
C THR A 68 -10.25 3.62 6.57
N GLU A 69 -10.29 2.33 6.88
CA GLU A 69 -10.75 1.85 8.19
C GLU A 69 -9.66 1.95 9.27
N THR A 70 -8.42 2.27 8.89
CA THR A 70 -7.32 2.44 9.84
C THR A 70 -7.52 3.70 10.69
N PRO A 71 -7.58 3.59 12.03
CA PRO A 71 -7.79 4.74 12.91
C PRO A 71 -6.71 5.82 12.78
N GLY A 72 -7.13 7.08 12.97
CA GLY A 72 -6.23 8.24 12.98
C GLY A 72 -5.75 8.73 11.61
N LEU A 73 -6.21 8.11 10.51
CA LEU A 73 -6.03 8.60 9.15
C LEU A 73 -7.26 9.43 8.73
N ILE A 74 -7.04 10.70 8.41
CA ILE A 74 -8.10 11.65 8.06
C ILE A 74 -8.16 11.80 6.54
N HIS A 75 -9.37 11.69 6.00
CA HIS A 75 -9.63 11.96 4.59
C HIS A 75 -10.61 13.13 4.44
N PHE A 76 -10.23 14.15 3.66
CA PHE A 76 -11.07 15.34 3.40
C PHE A 76 -11.15 15.66 1.90
N GLY A 77 -10.89 14.67 1.04
CA GLY A 77 -10.84 14.80 -0.42
C GLY A 77 -9.43 14.51 -0.96
N GLY A 78 -9.33 13.54 -1.88
CA GLY A 78 -8.04 13.01 -2.34
C GLY A 78 -7.15 14.07 -2.99
N PHE A 79 -7.72 14.92 -3.85
CA PHE A 79 -6.98 15.95 -4.58
C PHE A 79 -6.43 17.02 -3.65
N MET A 80 -7.25 17.53 -2.74
CA MET A 80 -6.83 18.52 -1.76
C MET A 80 -5.76 17.96 -0.81
N THR A 81 -5.91 16.71 -0.39
CA THR A 81 -4.91 16.00 0.43
C THR A 81 -3.55 15.96 -0.25
N PHE A 82 -3.52 15.62 -1.56
CA PHE A 82 -2.29 15.61 -2.34
C PHE A 82 -1.64 17.00 -2.43
N ILE A 83 -2.42 18.03 -2.80
CA ILE A 83 -1.89 19.39 -2.96
C ILE A 83 -1.36 19.94 -1.63
N ILE A 84 -2.13 19.84 -0.55
CA ILE A 84 -1.74 20.35 0.76
C ILE A 84 -0.51 19.61 1.27
N GLY A 85 -0.55 18.27 1.23
CA GLY A 85 0.55 17.44 1.71
C GLY A 85 1.85 17.71 0.97
N ARG A 86 1.79 17.82 -0.36
CA ARG A 86 2.98 18.06 -1.19
C ARG A 86 3.50 19.49 -1.06
N SER A 87 2.63 20.50 -1.14
CA SER A 87 3.03 21.92 -1.07
C SER A 87 3.59 22.32 0.29
N LEU A 88 3.09 21.71 1.38
CA LEU A 88 3.57 22.00 2.73
C LEU A 88 4.72 21.09 3.20
N GLY A 89 5.26 20.23 2.33
CA GLY A 89 6.39 19.36 2.65
C GLY A 89 6.09 18.30 3.70
N PHE A 90 4.86 17.78 3.74
CA PHE A 90 4.49 16.74 4.68
C PHE A 90 5.22 15.43 4.35
N LYS A 91 5.46 14.61 5.37
CA LYS A 91 6.14 13.33 5.18
C LYS A 91 5.20 12.34 4.48
N ALA A 92 5.57 11.95 3.27
CA ALA A 92 4.87 10.94 2.47
C ALA A 92 5.23 9.51 2.93
N ARG A 93 4.21 8.68 3.17
CA ARG A 93 4.33 7.26 3.51
C ARG A 93 3.18 6.47 2.88
N GLN A 94 3.36 5.18 2.69
CA GLN A 94 2.33 4.27 2.18
C GLN A 94 1.16 4.18 3.17
N THR A 95 -0.02 3.92 2.64
CA THR A 95 -1.27 4.03 3.39
C THR A 95 -1.63 2.68 3.99
N PRO A 96 -1.61 2.48 5.32
CA PRO A 96 -2.27 1.34 5.94
C PRO A 96 -3.78 1.48 5.71
N ILE A 97 -4.41 0.49 5.08
CA ILE A 97 -5.84 0.54 4.75
C ILE A 97 -6.69 -0.29 5.73
N ALA A 98 -6.09 -1.28 6.38
CA ALA A 98 -6.72 -2.08 7.43
C ALA A 98 -5.68 -2.66 8.39
N ILE A 99 -6.06 -2.82 9.65
CA ILE A 99 -5.28 -3.46 10.71
C ILE A 99 -6.22 -4.37 11.51
N SER A 100 -5.80 -5.60 11.79
CA SER A 100 -6.51 -6.53 12.67
C SER A 100 -5.53 -7.17 13.64
N GLY A 101 -5.84 -7.13 14.94
CA GLY A 101 -4.95 -7.58 16.00
C GLY A 101 -4.82 -6.55 17.12
N GLU A 102 -3.59 -6.35 17.58
CA GLU A 102 -3.29 -5.35 18.60
C GLU A 102 -3.57 -3.93 18.10
N GLU A 103 -3.90 -3.04 19.02
CA GLU A 103 -4.03 -1.62 18.71
C GLU A 103 -2.67 -1.01 18.36
N ILE A 104 -2.57 -0.49 17.15
CA ILE A 104 -1.38 0.18 16.64
C ILE A 104 -1.71 1.65 16.45
N ASN A 105 -0.93 2.53 17.10
CA ASN A 105 -1.09 3.96 16.88
C ASN A 105 -0.77 4.36 15.41
N PRO A 106 -1.37 5.45 14.89
CA PRO A 106 -1.25 5.81 13.48
C PRO A 106 0.19 6.04 13.01
N ASP A 107 1.03 6.66 13.86
CA ASP A 107 2.43 6.92 13.56
C ASP A 107 3.23 5.64 13.36
N LYS A 108 3.02 4.64 14.23
CA LYS A 108 3.64 3.31 14.19
C LYS A 108 3.14 2.53 12.97
N ALA A 109 1.83 2.53 12.70
CA ALA A 109 1.27 1.90 11.51
C ALA A 109 1.87 2.47 10.21
N LEU A 110 1.95 3.80 10.10
CA LEU A 110 2.57 4.48 8.97
C LEU A 110 4.08 4.22 8.87
N TRP A 111 4.76 4.00 10.01
CA TRP A 111 6.17 3.63 10.02
C TRP A 111 6.37 2.19 9.50
N TYR A 112 5.54 1.24 9.95
CA TYR A 112 5.54 -0.14 9.41
C TYR A 112 5.21 -0.17 7.91
N ALA A 113 4.23 0.61 7.45
CA ALA A 113 3.88 0.71 6.03
C ALA A 113 5.06 1.21 5.19
N ARG A 114 5.81 2.20 5.70
CA ARG A 114 7.05 2.68 5.06
C ARG A 114 8.14 1.62 5.05
N LEU A 115 8.30 0.86 6.14
CA LEU A 115 9.30 -0.20 6.23
C LEU A 115 9.00 -1.30 5.21
N PHE A 116 7.75 -1.77 5.17
CA PHE A 116 7.26 -2.72 4.17
C PHE A 116 7.57 -2.26 2.75
N HIS A 117 7.16 -1.03 2.40
CA HIS A 117 7.39 -0.50 1.05
C HIS A 117 8.87 -0.42 0.66
N LYS A 118 9.75 -0.10 1.62
CA LYS A 118 11.20 -0.10 1.38
C LYS A 118 11.70 -1.50 1.04
N GLN A 119 11.15 -2.54 1.67
CA GLN A 119 11.50 -3.94 1.41
C GLN A 119 10.93 -4.46 0.09
N CYS A 120 9.73 -4.04 -0.31
CA CYS A 120 9.16 -4.40 -1.62
C CYS A 120 10.03 -3.91 -2.80
N GLY A 121 10.78 -2.83 -2.59
CA GLY A 121 11.68 -2.27 -3.60
C GLY A 121 10.94 -1.64 -4.78
N GLY A 122 11.59 -1.65 -5.95
CA GLY A 122 11.05 -1.06 -7.18
C GLY A 122 10.36 -2.05 -8.12
N GLY A 123 10.49 -3.36 -7.88
CA GLY A 123 9.93 -4.43 -8.72
C GLY A 123 10.14 -4.22 -10.23
N ALA A 124 9.06 -4.41 -10.98
CA ALA A 124 8.99 -4.15 -12.42
C ALA A 124 8.98 -2.65 -12.75
N GLY A 125 8.66 -1.79 -11.78
CA GLY A 125 8.51 -0.34 -11.93
C GLY A 125 7.56 0.20 -10.85
N ARG A 126 7.57 1.52 -10.63
CA ARG A 126 6.68 2.18 -9.64
C ARG A 126 5.36 2.67 -10.23
N THR A 127 5.23 2.63 -11.54
CA THR A 127 4.05 3.00 -12.34
C THR A 127 4.00 2.15 -13.59
N ALA A 128 2.82 2.02 -14.22
CA ALA A 128 2.66 1.32 -15.49
C ALA A 128 3.63 1.81 -16.57
N TRP A 129 3.90 3.12 -16.65
CA TRP A 129 4.90 3.70 -17.55
C TRP A 129 6.33 3.23 -17.23
N SER A 130 6.75 3.30 -15.97
CA SER A 130 8.10 2.86 -15.62
C SER A 130 8.27 1.35 -15.82
N MET A 131 7.19 0.59 -15.66
CA MET A 131 7.14 -0.84 -15.89
C MET A 131 7.30 -1.17 -17.37
N SER A 132 6.50 -0.55 -18.24
CA SER A 132 6.59 -0.77 -19.69
C SER A 132 7.96 -0.36 -20.23
N LEU A 133 8.53 0.75 -19.74
CA LEU A 133 9.88 1.19 -20.10
C LEU A 133 10.97 0.20 -19.68
N LYS A 134 10.86 -0.38 -18.46
CA LYS A 134 11.84 -1.36 -17.97
C LYS A 134 11.76 -2.69 -18.70
N MET A 135 10.57 -3.05 -19.18
CA MET A 135 10.28 -4.27 -19.94
C MET A 135 10.42 -4.09 -21.46
N ASP A 136 10.90 -2.93 -21.92
CA ASP A 136 11.06 -2.58 -23.34
C ASP A 136 9.80 -2.86 -24.19
N THR A 137 8.65 -2.43 -23.68
CA THR A 137 7.34 -2.69 -24.30
C THR A 137 6.41 -1.49 -24.20
N THR A 138 5.25 -1.58 -24.85
CA THR A 138 4.19 -0.56 -24.78
C THR A 138 3.42 -0.66 -23.46
N LEU A 139 2.64 0.38 -23.12
CA LEU A 139 1.86 0.41 -21.87
C LEU A 139 0.96 -0.81 -21.66
N THR A 140 0.43 -1.36 -22.76
CA THR A 140 -0.45 -2.55 -22.75
C THR A 140 0.27 -3.82 -23.21
N GLY A 141 1.59 -3.76 -23.38
CA GLY A 141 2.41 -4.84 -23.92
C GLY A 141 3.13 -5.67 -22.85
N VAL A 142 2.93 -5.37 -21.57
CA VAL A 142 3.46 -6.18 -20.46
C VAL A 142 2.64 -7.47 -20.35
N THR A 143 3.30 -8.63 -20.37
CA THR A 143 2.64 -9.95 -20.28
C THR A 143 2.82 -10.60 -18.90
N TRP A 144 2.13 -11.72 -18.67
CA TRP A 144 2.33 -12.52 -17.46
C TRP A 144 3.77 -13.02 -17.34
N GLU A 145 4.32 -13.53 -18.44
CA GLU A 145 5.68 -14.08 -18.48
C GLU A 145 6.73 -13.03 -18.13
N MET A 146 6.52 -11.78 -18.55
CA MET A 146 7.38 -10.65 -18.17
C MET A 146 7.32 -10.39 -16.67
N LEU A 147 6.11 -10.40 -16.08
CA LEU A 147 5.94 -10.15 -14.64
C LEU A 147 6.46 -11.32 -13.80
N ASP A 148 6.32 -12.56 -14.25
CA ASP A 148 6.85 -13.75 -13.58
C ASP A 148 8.38 -13.76 -13.50
N SER A 149 9.06 -13.01 -14.39
CA SER A 149 10.52 -12.85 -14.34
C SER A 149 11.02 -11.89 -13.25
N VAL A 150 10.11 -11.20 -12.56
CA VAL A 150 10.43 -10.22 -11.51
C VAL A 150 10.25 -10.84 -10.14
N ASP A 151 11.21 -10.61 -9.24
CA ASP A 151 11.04 -10.98 -7.84
C ASP A 151 9.94 -10.13 -7.18
N HIS A 152 8.88 -10.78 -6.70
CA HIS A 152 7.78 -10.13 -6.00
C HIS A 152 7.87 -10.36 -4.48
N TYR A 153 7.79 -9.28 -3.71
CA TYR A 153 7.82 -9.31 -2.24
C TYR A 153 6.55 -8.69 -1.64
N PRO A 154 5.36 -9.30 -1.83
CA PRO A 154 4.08 -8.73 -1.41
C PRO A 154 3.80 -8.84 0.09
N LEU A 155 4.64 -9.57 0.84
CA LEU A 155 4.46 -9.84 2.26
C LEU A 155 5.76 -9.58 3.02
N THR A 156 5.66 -9.04 4.25
CA THR A 156 6.79 -8.89 5.16
C THR A 156 6.36 -9.24 6.57
N ILE A 157 7.20 -9.99 7.27
CA ILE A 157 7.04 -10.30 8.69
C ILE A 157 7.89 -9.32 9.48
N ILE A 158 7.26 -8.55 10.36
CA ILE A 158 7.94 -7.61 11.25
C ILE A 158 7.93 -8.20 12.65
N ARG A 159 9.11 -8.47 13.20
CA ARG A 159 9.29 -8.82 14.61
C ARG A 159 9.72 -7.57 15.37
N VAL A 160 8.93 -7.15 16.35
CA VAL A 160 9.29 -6.09 17.28
C VAL A 160 10.09 -6.72 18.42
N LEU A 161 11.24 -6.12 18.75
CA LEU A 161 12.06 -6.52 19.88
C LEU A 161 11.91 -5.44 20.97
N ASP A 162 11.75 -5.89 22.21
CA ASP A 162 11.75 -5.02 23.40
C ASP A 162 13.17 -4.56 23.77
#